data_AF-A0A9W9CFZ4-F1
#
_entry.id   AF-A0A9W9CFZ4-F1
#
_cell.length_a   1.000
_cell.length_b   1.000
_cell.length_c   1.000
_cell.angle_alpha   90.00
_cell.angle_beta   90.00
_cell.angle_gamma   90.00
#
_symmetry.space_group_name_H-M   'P 1'
#
loop_
_entity.id
_entity.type
_entity.pdbx_description
1 polymer ?
#
loop_
_entity_poly.entity_id
_entity_poly.type
_entity_poly.pdbx_seq_one_letter_code
_entity_poly.pdbx_strand_id
1 'polypeptide(L)'
;MSASDTSSDSFIKGKRYSENQELGWESLELNFRSDEKKEERREGGRRAWLTVAGSSLIYFATLGSANSFGFFQNYYEHRFLQGVPASTISFVGTLQITLMNVLAAPAGALFDCYGLRSLYIFSGISCSGAFVGLSFIQSGSLWQIFLVQGVLLGLANAFGSQPALVVVGQHFIRRRALVMGMVAAAGSVGGVCFPALLARMANDRRIGYAWSLRVVSGIIAYVQDAAIATFQTDKDMPG
;
A
#
# COMPACT_ATOMS: atom_id res chain seq x y z
N MET A 1 61.24 -43.72 11.57
CA MET A 1 60.58 -43.91 10.26
C MET A 1 59.07 -43.79 10.47
N SER A 2 58.55 -42.57 10.72
CA SER A 2 57.11 -42.28 10.88
C SER A 2 56.89 -40.78 11.21
N ALA A 3 57.27 -39.88 10.31
CA ALA A 3 56.97 -38.44 10.47
C ALA A 3 56.78 -37.69 9.14
N SER A 4 57.30 -38.23 8.03
CA SER A 4 57.14 -37.65 6.68
C SER A 4 55.79 -37.99 6.02
N ASP A 5 55.20 -39.14 6.33
CA ASP A 5 53.95 -39.59 5.67
C ASP A 5 52.69 -38.90 6.20
N THR A 6 52.66 -38.52 7.48
CA THR A 6 51.52 -37.83 8.10
C THR A 6 51.37 -36.37 7.62
N SER A 7 52.46 -35.73 7.20
CA SER A 7 52.42 -34.36 6.66
C SER A 7 51.81 -34.33 5.25
N SER A 8 52.13 -35.31 4.41
CA SER A 8 51.61 -35.41 3.04
C SER A 8 50.12 -35.76 3.02
N ASP A 9 49.66 -36.65 3.90
CA ASP A 9 48.24 -37.01 4.01
C ASP A 9 47.37 -35.87 4.55
N SER A 10 47.88 -35.06 5.49
CA SER A 10 47.15 -33.89 5.98
C SER A 10 47.06 -32.77 4.93
N PHE A 11 48.10 -32.60 4.10
CA PHE A 11 48.07 -31.71 2.94
C PHE A 11 47.09 -32.15 1.86
N ILE A 12 47.08 -33.44 1.49
CA ILE A 12 46.13 -33.97 0.50
C ILE A 12 44.69 -33.92 1.01
N LYS A 13 44.47 -34.19 2.30
CA LYS A 13 43.17 -34.05 2.94
C LYS A 13 42.71 -32.59 2.93
N GLY A 14 43.57 -31.64 3.29
CA GLY A 14 43.28 -30.20 3.21
C GLY A 14 42.88 -29.72 1.81
N LYS A 15 43.61 -30.18 0.77
CA LYS A 15 43.30 -29.87 -0.64
C LYS A 15 41.94 -30.44 -1.08
N ARG A 16 41.62 -31.65 -0.65
CA ARG A 16 40.33 -32.30 -0.96
C ARG A 16 39.16 -31.66 -0.20
N TYR A 17 39.41 -31.10 0.98
CA TYR A 17 38.43 -30.29 1.71
C TYR A 17 38.16 -28.96 1.02
N SER A 18 39.18 -28.23 0.57
CA SER A 18 38.99 -26.95 -0.14
C SER A 18 38.26 -27.14 -1.46
N GLU A 19 38.62 -28.17 -2.24
CA GLU A 19 38.00 -28.48 -3.54
C GLU A 19 36.52 -28.89 -3.38
N ASN A 20 36.18 -29.69 -2.37
CA ASN A 20 34.78 -30.02 -2.05
C ASN A 20 33.98 -28.81 -1.57
N GLN A 21 34.62 -27.84 -0.91
CA GLN A 21 33.98 -26.60 -0.48
C GLN A 21 33.69 -25.70 -1.68
N GLU A 22 34.66 -25.51 -2.57
CA GLU A 22 34.52 -24.73 -3.82
C GLU A 22 33.43 -25.32 -4.73
N LEU A 23 33.39 -26.64 -4.91
CA LEU A 23 32.32 -27.32 -5.66
C LEU A 23 30.94 -27.13 -5.01
N GLY A 24 30.89 -27.07 -3.68
CA GLY A 24 29.66 -26.76 -2.93
C GLY A 24 29.19 -25.32 -3.14
N TRP A 25 30.12 -24.36 -3.12
CA TRP A 25 29.82 -22.95 -3.38
C TRP A 25 29.39 -22.70 -4.83
N GLU A 26 30.07 -23.29 -5.81
CA GLU A 26 29.68 -23.19 -7.22
C GLU A 26 28.29 -23.79 -7.46
N SER A 27 27.98 -24.95 -6.85
CA SER A 27 26.66 -25.58 -6.96
C SER A 27 25.55 -24.75 -6.32
N LEU A 28 25.83 -24.11 -5.19
CA LEU A 28 24.92 -23.16 -4.55
C LEU A 28 24.71 -21.93 -5.42
N GLU A 29 25.78 -21.31 -5.93
CA GLU A 29 25.68 -20.15 -6.84
C GLU A 29 24.93 -20.48 -8.13
N LEU A 30 25.13 -21.68 -8.68
CA LEU A 30 24.40 -22.14 -9.87
C LEU A 30 22.92 -22.35 -9.56
N ASN A 31 22.59 -22.93 -8.40
CA ASN A 31 21.21 -23.09 -7.95
C ASN A 31 20.54 -21.73 -7.71
N PHE A 32 21.18 -20.83 -6.96
CA PHE A 32 20.70 -19.46 -6.74
C PHE A 32 20.48 -18.72 -8.05
N ARG A 33 21.46 -18.73 -8.98
CA ARG A 33 21.30 -18.12 -10.32
C ARG A 33 20.23 -18.80 -11.16
N SER A 34 19.99 -20.09 -10.97
CA SER A 34 18.95 -20.83 -11.69
C SER A 34 17.55 -20.52 -11.14
N ASP A 35 17.41 -20.35 -9.84
CA ASP A 35 16.16 -19.99 -9.16
C ASP A 35 15.81 -18.53 -9.42
N GLU A 36 16.80 -17.63 -9.36
CA GLU A 36 16.65 -16.22 -9.75
C GLU A 36 16.22 -16.11 -11.22
N LYS A 37 16.82 -16.87 -12.14
CA LYS A 37 16.39 -16.94 -13.55
C LYS A 37 15.02 -17.59 -13.77
N LYS A 38 14.57 -18.48 -12.88
CA LYS A 38 13.22 -19.08 -12.93
C LYS A 38 12.17 -18.09 -12.43
N GLU A 39 12.47 -17.35 -11.36
CA GLU A 39 11.63 -16.26 -10.86
C GLU A 39 11.51 -15.13 -11.88
N GLU A 40 12.63 -14.72 -12.50
CA GLU A 40 12.62 -13.77 -13.62
C GLU A 40 11.77 -14.24 -14.81
N ARG A 41 11.74 -15.56 -15.10
CA ARG A 41 10.91 -16.13 -16.19
C ARG A 41 9.43 -16.17 -15.86
N ARG A 42 9.04 -16.11 -14.58
CA ARG A 42 7.64 -16.06 -14.13
C ARG A 42 7.06 -14.64 -14.12
N GLU A 43 7.89 -13.62 -14.33
CA GLU A 43 7.46 -12.23 -14.43
C GLU A 43 6.47 -12.01 -15.59
N GLY A 44 5.42 -11.24 -15.32
CA GLY A 44 4.49 -10.80 -16.38
C GLY A 44 3.43 -11.81 -16.82
N GLY A 45 3.21 -12.88 -16.04
CA GLY A 45 2.01 -13.70 -16.19
C GLY A 45 0.73 -12.88 -16.02
N ARG A 46 -0.40 -13.34 -16.60
CA ARG A 46 -1.71 -12.67 -16.46
C ARG A 46 -2.07 -12.38 -15.00
N ARG A 47 -1.65 -13.25 -14.08
CA ARG A 47 -1.84 -13.10 -12.62
C ARG A 47 -1.08 -11.89 -12.06
N ALA A 48 0.20 -11.75 -12.39
CA ALA A 48 1.02 -10.62 -11.93
C ALA A 48 0.44 -9.27 -12.42
N TRP A 49 -0.08 -9.20 -13.64
CA TRP A 49 -0.74 -8.01 -14.15
C TRP A 49 -2.10 -7.71 -13.48
N LEU A 50 -2.86 -8.73 -13.09
CA LEU A 50 -4.07 -8.56 -12.29
C LEU A 50 -3.74 -8.01 -10.90
N THR A 51 -2.71 -8.54 -10.24
CA THR A 51 -2.19 -8.02 -8.96
C THR A 51 -1.78 -6.55 -9.09
N VAL A 52 -1.11 -6.17 -10.17
CA VAL A 52 -0.77 -4.76 -10.45
C VAL A 52 -2.00 -3.90 -10.64
N ALA A 53 -3.01 -4.38 -11.38
CA ALA A 53 -4.26 -3.66 -11.57
C ALA A 53 -4.99 -3.45 -10.24
N GLY A 54 -5.11 -4.50 -9.40
CA GLY A 54 -5.70 -4.43 -8.06
C GLY A 54 -4.95 -3.46 -7.15
N SER A 55 -3.62 -3.56 -7.08
CA SER A 55 -2.79 -2.62 -6.33
C SER A 55 -2.91 -1.19 -6.84
N SER A 56 -2.97 -0.98 -8.16
CA SER A 56 -3.15 0.34 -8.76
C SER A 56 -4.49 0.98 -8.36
N LEU A 57 -5.57 0.19 -8.30
CA LEU A 57 -6.89 0.66 -7.85
C LEU A 57 -6.89 1.05 -6.37
N ILE A 58 -6.22 0.27 -5.51
CA ILE A 58 -6.09 0.59 -4.08
C ILE A 58 -5.25 1.85 -3.89
N TYR A 59 -4.16 1.97 -4.65
CA TYR A 59 -3.29 3.14 -4.62
C TYR A 59 -4.01 4.40 -5.11
N PHE A 60 -4.83 4.27 -6.16
CA PHE A 60 -5.71 5.32 -6.65
C PHE A 60 -6.69 5.81 -5.57
N ALA A 61 -7.37 4.90 -4.88
CA ALA A 61 -8.32 5.26 -3.81
C ALA A 61 -7.62 5.90 -2.60
N THR A 62 -6.45 5.37 -2.22
CA THR A 62 -5.72 5.78 -1.02
C THR A 62 -5.04 7.14 -1.17
N LEU A 63 -4.31 7.37 -2.27
CA LEU A 63 -3.75 8.70 -2.54
C LEU A 63 -4.83 9.71 -2.92
N GLY A 64 -5.92 9.24 -3.53
CA GLY A 64 -7.12 10.02 -3.76
C GLY A 64 -7.73 10.58 -2.47
N SER A 65 -7.93 9.74 -1.46
CA SER A 65 -8.47 10.15 -0.17
C SER A 65 -7.51 11.08 0.59
N ALA A 66 -6.20 10.82 0.53
CA ALA A 66 -5.17 11.65 1.16
C ALA A 66 -5.13 13.07 0.55
N ASN A 67 -5.06 13.17 -0.78
CA ASN A 67 -5.01 14.47 -1.47
C ASN A 67 -6.33 15.24 -1.39
N SER A 68 -7.45 14.56 -1.15
CA SER A 68 -8.74 15.21 -0.91
C SER A 68 -8.72 16.13 0.31
N PHE A 69 -7.75 15.98 1.23
CA PHE A 69 -7.58 16.87 2.39
C PHE A 69 -7.51 18.35 2.00
N GLY A 70 -6.89 18.69 0.86
CA GLY A 70 -6.83 20.09 0.40
C GLY A 70 -8.20 20.72 0.16
N PHE A 71 -9.16 19.94 -0.36
CA PHE A 71 -10.55 20.38 -0.49
C PHE A 71 -11.20 20.56 0.89
N PHE A 72 -11.02 19.59 1.79
CA PHE A 72 -11.59 19.63 3.14
C PHE A 72 -11.07 20.83 3.94
N GLN A 73 -9.79 21.13 3.87
CA GLN A 73 -9.19 22.28 4.55
C GLN A 73 -9.86 23.59 4.12
N ASN A 74 -10.00 23.82 2.81
CA ASN A 74 -10.67 25.01 2.29
C ASN A 74 -12.15 25.06 2.70
N TYR A 75 -12.85 23.93 2.63
CA TYR A 75 -14.27 23.83 3.00
C TYR A 75 -14.50 24.09 4.49
N TYR A 76 -13.65 23.55 5.36
CA TYR A 76 -13.71 23.76 6.81
C TYR A 76 -13.46 25.21 7.19
N GLU A 77 -12.44 25.83 6.61
CA GLU A 77 -12.09 27.23 6.88
C GLU A 77 -13.24 28.19 6.51
N HIS A 78 -13.93 27.95 5.39
CA HIS A 78 -14.92 28.91 4.86
C HIS A 78 -16.36 28.63 5.32
N ARG A 79 -16.74 27.36 5.51
CA ARG A 79 -18.16 26.99 5.75
C ARG A 79 -18.45 26.24 7.04
N PHE A 80 -17.48 25.50 7.58
CA PHE A 80 -17.78 24.55 8.66
C PHE A 80 -17.26 24.98 10.04
N LEU A 81 -16.15 25.72 10.08
CA LEU A 81 -15.39 26.06 11.28
C LEU A 81 -14.98 27.54 11.28
N GLN A 82 -15.95 28.42 11.03
CA GLN A 82 -15.74 29.87 11.07
C GLN A 82 -15.22 30.28 12.46
N GLY A 83 -13.99 30.76 12.54
CA GLY A 83 -13.32 31.18 13.78
C GLY A 83 -12.24 30.25 14.32
N VAL A 84 -12.02 29.07 13.71
CA VAL A 84 -10.89 28.19 14.05
C VAL A 84 -9.66 28.57 13.20
N PRO A 85 -8.47 28.70 13.79
CA PRO A 85 -7.27 29.01 13.02
C PRO A 85 -6.93 27.90 12.02
N ALA A 86 -6.57 28.29 10.79
CA ALA A 86 -6.23 27.38 9.71
C ALA A 86 -5.11 26.39 10.08
N SER A 87 -4.20 26.76 10.99
CA SER A 87 -3.15 25.89 11.52
C SER A 87 -3.70 24.64 12.22
N THR A 88 -4.77 24.77 13.00
CA THR A 88 -5.42 23.63 13.69
C THR A 88 -6.11 22.71 12.69
N ILE A 89 -6.69 23.27 11.62
CA ILE A 89 -7.31 22.48 10.55
C ILE A 89 -6.24 21.70 9.81
N SER A 90 -5.17 22.37 9.33
CA SER A 90 -4.05 21.73 8.63
C SER A 90 -3.37 20.64 9.45
N PHE A 91 -3.35 20.77 10.78
CA PHE A 91 -2.80 19.76 11.67
C PHE A 91 -3.51 18.40 11.53
N VAL A 92 -4.81 18.37 11.17
CA VAL A 92 -5.54 17.11 10.89
C VAL A 92 -4.94 16.39 9.69
N GLY A 93 -4.65 17.11 8.60
CA GLY A 93 -4.05 16.53 7.39
C GLY A 93 -2.60 16.09 7.63
N THR A 94 -1.85 16.88 8.40
CA THR A 94 -0.50 16.48 8.83
C THR A 94 -0.55 15.20 9.66
N LEU A 95 -1.49 15.08 10.60
CA LEU A 95 -1.66 13.86 11.39
C LEU A 95 -2.02 12.66 10.51
N GLN A 96 -2.93 12.84 9.55
CA GLN A 96 -3.31 11.80 8.60
C GLN A 96 -2.08 11.25 7.86
N ILE A 97 -1.25 12.12 7.27
CA ILE A 97 -0.05 11.72 6.54
C ILE A 97 1.02 11.14 7.49
N THR A 98 1.16 11.69 8.69
CA THR A 98 2.10 11.20 9.70
C THR A 98 1.74 9.78 10.13
N LEU A 99 0.46 9.52 10.44
CA LEU A 99 -0.03 8.19 10.76
C LEU A 99 0.13 7.23 9.59
N MET A 100 -0.14 7.68 8.36
CA MET A 100 0.07 6.88 7.16
C MET A 100 1.52 6.36 7.06
N ASN A 101 2.50 7.22 7.32
CA ASN A 101 3.92 6.88 7.25
C ASN A 101 4.42 6.10 8.48
N VAL A 102 4.01 6.47 9.69
CA VAL A 102 4.43 5.80 10.93
C VAL A 102 3.88 4.38 10.99
N LEU A 103 2.62 4.18 10.57
CA LEU A 103 2.00 2.87 10.52
C LEU A 103 2.41 2.05 9.31
N ALA A 104 3.20 2.61 8.38
CA ALA A 104 3.67 1.89 7.21
C ALA A 104 4.57 0.70 7.58
N ALA A 105 5.44 0.83 8.60
CA ALA A 105 6.28 -0.27 9.06
C ALA A 105 5.47 -1.37 9.79
N PRO A 106 4.62 -1.05 10.78
CA PRO A 106 3.71 -2.02 11.39
C PRO A 106 2.77 -2.68 10.37
N ALA A 107 2.26 -1.94 9.40
CA ALA A 107 1.37 -2.47 8.36
C ALA A 107 2.07 -3.54 7.50
N GLY A 108 3.38 -3.40 7.26
CA GLY A 108 4.19 -4.45 6.62
C GLY A 108 4.27 -5.71 7.47
N ALA A 109 4.57 -5.59 8.76
CA ALA A 109 4.60 -6.75 9.66
C ALA A 109 3.21 -7.40 9.84
N LEU A 110 2.14 -6.61 9.90
CA LEU A 110 0.77 -7.13 9.96
C LEU A 110 0.35 -7.81 8.65
N PHE A 111 0.84 -7.32 7.52
CA PHE A 111 0.64 -7.96 6.23
C PHE A 111 1.23 -9.39 6.22
N ASP A 112 2.42 -9.56 6.78
CA ASP A 112 3.08 -10.87 6.89
C ASP A 112 2.32 -11.83 7.83
N CYS A 113 1.64 -11.33 8.89
CA CYS A 113 0.93 -12.18 9.85
C CYS A 113 -0.53 -12.50 9.50
N TYR A 114 -1.30 -11.52 9.01
CA TYR A 114 -2.76 -11.63 8.81
C TYR A 114 -3.16 -11.84 7.34
N GLY A 115 -2.19 -11.77 6.43
CA GLY A 115 -2.39 -11.94 5.00
C GLY A 115 -3.02 -10.72 4.31
N LEU A 116 -2.80 -10.64 3.00
CA LEU A 116 -3.20 -9.51 2.15
C LEU A 116 -4.70 -9.17 2.23
N ARG A 117 -5.53 -10.22 2.25
CA ARG A 117 -6.98 -10.09 2.05
C ARG A 117 -7.67 -9.42 3.23
N SER A 118 -7.29 -9.80 4.45
CA SER A 118 -7.90 -9.24 5.66
C SER A 118 -7.57 -7.75 5.81
N LEU A 119 -6.33 -7.38 5.49
CA LEU A 119 -5.87 -5.99 5.54
C LEU A 119 -6.62 -5.09 4.57
N TYR A 120 -6.87 -5.54 3.34
CA TYR A 120 -7.62 -4.75 2.36
C TYR A 120 -9.09 -4.60 2.70
N ILE A 121 -9.74 -5.64 3.21
CA ILE A 121 -11.13 -5.54 3.67
C ILE A 121 -11.22 -4.53 4.82
N PHE A 122 -10.29 -4.59 5.78
CA PHE A 122 -10.22 -3.64 6.89
C PHE A 122 -9.99 -2.20 6.40
N SER A 123 -9.02 -2.00 5.49
CA SER A 123 -8.74 -0.69 4.90
C SER A 123 -9.96 -0.12 4.17
N GLY A 124 -10.67 -0.92 3.39
CA GLY A 124 -11.83 -0.49 2.62
C GLY A 124 -13.04 -0.12 3.46
N ILE A 125 -13.36 -0.95 4.45
CA ILE A 125 -14.43 -0.66 5.41
C ILE A 125 -14.09 0.59 6.21
N SER A 126 -12.85 0.71 6.70
CA SER A 126 -12.40 1.85 7.50
C SER A 126 -12.39 3.15 6.68
N CYS A 127 -11.89 3.13 5.44
CA CYS A 127 -11.85 4.29 4.55
C CYS A 127 -13.27 4.74 4.16
N SER A 128 -14.11 3.80 3.71
CA SER A 128 -15.50 4.10 3.34
C SER A 128 -16.29 4.59 4.56
N GLY A 129 -16.11 3.94 5.71
CA GLY A 129 -16.69 4.34 6.98
C GLY A 129 -16.25 5.74 7.42
N ALA A 130 -14.99 6.13 7.17
CA ALA A 130 -14.51 7.47 7.47
C ALA A 130 -15.21 8.56 6.63
N PHE A 131 -15.35 8.35 5.31
CA PHE A 131 -16.08 9.29 4.45
C PHE A 131 -17.57 9.37 4.79
N VAL A 132 -18.20 8.24 5.09
CA VAL A 132 -19.59 8.20 5.57
C VAL A 132 -19.71 8.90 6.92
N GLY A 133 -18.79 8.66 7.86
CA GLY A 133 -18.73 9.33 9.15
C GLY A 133 -18.62 10.85 8.99
N LEU A 134 -17.75 11.33 8.10
CA LEU A 134 -17.61 12.74 7.75
C LEU A 134 -18.90 13.36 7.20
N SER A 135 -19.75 12.57 6.53
CA SER A 135 -21.07 13.03 6.07
C SER A 135 -22.07 13.27 7.20
N PHE A 136 -21.91 12.62 8.36
CA PHE A 136 -22.84 12.72 9.50
C PHE A 136 -22.39 13.70 10.58
N ILE A 137 -21.13 14.14 10.55
CA ILE A 137 -20.59 15.08 11.52
C ILE A 137 -21.30 16.43 11.39
N GLN A 138 -21.86 16.90 12.50
CA GLN A 138 -22.49 18.22 12.60
C GLN A 138 -21.43 19.34 12.61
N SER A 139 -21.81 20.49 12.06
CA SER A 139 -20.95 21.68 11.99
C SER A 139 -20.49 22.12 13.38
N GLY A 140 -19.17 22.26 13.57
CA GLY A 140 -18.57 22.76 14.82
C GLY A 140 -17.77 21.74 15.66
N SER A 141 -17.80 20.44 15.36
CA SER A 141 -17.04 19.44 16.13
C SER A 141 -15.68 19.09 15.50
N LEU A 142 -14.64 19.89 15.80
CA LEU A 142 -13.26 19.59 15.38
C LEU A 142 -12.77 18.22 15.85
N TRP A 143 -13.15 17.83 17.06
CA TRP A 143 -12.70 16.58 17.67
C TRP A 143 -13.15 15.36 16.86
N GLN A 144 -14.38 15.37 16.36
CA GLN A 144 -14.89 14.28 15.51
C GLN A 144 -14.15 14.23 14.17
N ILE A 145 -13.87 15.39 13.56
CA ILE A 145 -13.09 15.47 12.32
C ILE A 145 -11.66 14.95 12.55
N PHE A 146 -11.04 15.31 13.66
CA PHE A 146 -9.70 14.85 14.02
C PHE A 146 -9.62 13.31 14.13
N LEU A 147 -10.61 12.69 14.81
CA LEU A 147 -10.67 11.24 14.96
C LEU A 147 -10.97 10.52 13.64
N VAL A 148 -11.94 11.02 12.86
CA VAL A 148 -12.37 10.33 11.63
C VAL A 148 -11.41 10.57 10.47
N GLN A 149 -10.98 11.81 10.27
CA GLN A 149 -10.13 12.18 9.13
C GLN A 149 -8.63 12.05 9.43
N GLY A 150 -8.21 12.38 10.66
CA GLY A 150 -6.82 12.22 11.07
C GLY A 150 -6.49 10.75 11.35
N VAL A 151 -7.19 10.16 12.33
CA VAL A 151 -6.86 8.82 12.84
C VAL A 151 -7.42 7.71 11.98
N LEU A 152 -8.73 7.65 11.77
CA LEU A 152 -9.38 6.52 11.09
C LEU A 152 -8.97 6.45 9.61
N LEU A 153 -9.01 7.58 8.89
CA LEU A 153 -8.58 7.64 7.50
C LEU A 153 -7.05 7.46 7.36
N GLY A 154 -6.26 7.94 8.31
CA GLY A 154 -4.82 7.69 8.37
C GLY A 154 -4.48 6.21 8.52
N LEU A 155 -5.16 5.50 9.43
CA LEU A 155 -5.04 4.05 9.59
C LEU A 155 -5.44 3.32 8.30
N ALA A 156 -6.61 3.66 7.75
CA ALA A 156 -7.13 3.03 6.55
C ALA A 156 -6.13 3.15 5.38
N ASN A 157 -5.55 4.34 5.20
CA ASN A 157 -4.58 4.62 4.15
C ASN A 157 -3.25 3.88 4.38
N ALA A 158 -2.78 3.74 5.62
CA ALA A 158 -1.57 3.00 5.94
C ALA A 158 -1.70 1.51 5.53
N PHE A 159 -2.79 0.88 5.94
CA PHE A 159 -3.05 -0.55 5.65
C PHE A 159 -3.41 -0.81 4.18
N GLY A 160 -3.86 0.20 3.43
CA GLY A 160 -4.16 0.05 2.00
C GLY A 160 -2.93 0.25 1.11
N SER A 161 -2.22 1.36 1.27
CA SER A 161 -1.12 1.74 0.36
C SER A 161 0.13 0.86 0.49
N GLN A 162 0.48 0.48 1.71
CA GLN A 162 1.73 -0.23 1.97
C GLN A 162 1.76 -1.65 1.38
N PRO A 163 0.81 -2.56 1.69
CA PRO A 163 0.85 -3.91 1.12
C PRO A 163 0.68 -3.90 -0.41
N ALA A 164 0.00 -2.88 -0.98
CA ALA A 164 -0.15 -2.75 -2.43
C ALA A 164 1.20 -2.59 -3.15
N LEU A 165 2.13 -1.83 -2.57
CA LEU A 165 3.48 -1.68 -3.12
C LEU A 165 4.36 -2.91 -2.87
N VAL A 166 4.26 -3.52 -1.68
CA VAL A 166 5.06 -4.69 -1.32
C VAL A 166 4.76 -5.87 -2.23
N VAL A 167 3.48 -6.20 -2.41
CA VAL A 167 3.03 -7.33 -3.23
C VAL A 167 3.43 -7.17 -4.70
N VAL A 168 3.34 -5.95 -5.24
CA VAL A 168 3.77 -5.63 -6.61
C VAL A 168 5.28 -5.77 -6.76
N GLY A 169 6.03 -5.35 -5.74
CA GLY A 169 7.49 -5.48 -5.71
C GLY A 169 8.00 -6.91 -5.61
N GLN A 170 7.21 -7.82 -5.02
CA GLN A 170 7.52 -9.24 -4.95
C GLN A 170 7.23 -9.97 -6.28
N HIS A 171 6.25 -9.50 -7.06
CA HIS A 171 5.87 -10.13 -8.34
C HIS A 171 6.77 -9.75 -9.53
N PHE A 172 7.51 -8.64 -9.44
CA PHE A 172 8.37 -8.15 -10.50
C PHE A 172 9.73 -7.76 -9.94
N ILE A 173 10.81 -8.40 -10.41
CA ILE A 173 12.19 -8.13 -10.00
C ILE A 173 12.86 -7.24 -11.06
N ARG A 174 12.81 -7.61 -12.34
CA ARG A 174 13.48 -6.90 -13.45
C ARG A 174 12.75 -5.64 -13.90
N ARG A 175 11.42 -5.63 -13.86
CA ARG A 175 10.58 -4.46 -14.23
C ARG A 175 9.97 -3.73 -13.03
N ARG A 176 10.48 -3.99 -11.83
CA ARG A 176 9.95 -3.47 -10.56
C ARG A 176 9.70 -1.97 -10.59
N ALA A 177 10.70 -1.19 -11.03
CA ALA A 177 10.61 0.26 -11.07
C ALA A 177 9.52 0.78 -12.04
N LEU A 178 9.37 0.14 -13.21
CA LEU A 178 8.33 0.52 -14.19
C LEU A 178 6.93 0.23 -13.64
N VAL A 179 6.74 -0.95 -13.04
CA VAL A 179 5.43 -1.36 -12.52
C VAL A 179 5.05 -0.55 -11.28
N MET A 180 5.99 -0.32 -10.36
CA MET A 180 5.78 0.60 -9.24
C MET A 180 5.48 2.03 -9.71
N GLY A 181 6.12 2.47 -10.79
CA GLY A 181 5.81 3.74 -11.45
C GLY A 181 4.38 3.82 -11.98
N MET A 182 3.87 2.74 -12.58
CA MET A 182 2.46 2.66 -13.02
C MET A 182 1.48 2.76 -11.84
N VAL A 183 1.75 2.04 -10.75
CA VAL A 183 0.94 2.09 -9.52
C VAL A 183 0.96 3.49 -8.92
N ALA A 184 2.14 4.12 -8.87
CA ALA A 184 2.30 5.50 -8.39
C ALA A 184 1.54 6.49 -9.28
N ALA A 185 1.58 6.33 -10.60
CA ALA A 185 0.83 7.15 -11.54
C ALA A 185 -0.69 7.04 -11.32
N ALA A 186 -1.21 5.84 -11.05
CA ALA A 186 -2.62 5.66 -10.68
C ALA A 186 -2.96 6.44 -9.41
N GLY A 187 -2.08 6.45 -8.41
CA GLY A 187 -2.22 7.26 -7.20
C GLY A 187 -2.33 8.77 -7.50
N SER A 188 -1.50 9.29 -8.41
CA SER A 188 -1.57 10.70 -8.83
C SER A 188 -2.88 11.04 -9.54
N VAL A 189 -3.37 10.16 -10.42
CA VAL A 189 -4.66 10.36 -11.10
C VAL A 189 -5.79 10.41 -10.07
N GLY A 190 -5.81 9.50 -9.10
CA GLY A 190 -6.77 9.53 -7.99
C GLY A 190 -6.68 10.82 -7.19
N GLY A 191 -5.45 11.24 -6.86
CA GLY A 191 -5.18 12.47 -6.12
C GLY A 191 -5.71 13.75 -6.77
N VAL A 192 -5.97 13.75 -8.08
CA VAL A 192 -6.61 14.87 -8.80
C VAL A 192 -8.11 14.65 -8.96
N CYS A 193 -8.53 13.43 -9.31
CA CYS A 193 -9.93 13.11 -9.57
C CYS A 193 -10.83 13.28 -8.34
N PHE A 194 -10.43 12.78 -7.17
CA PHE A 194 -11.26 12.85 -5.95
C PHE A 194 -11.51 14.27 -5.44
N PRO A 195 -10.50 15.14 -5.22
CA PRO A 195 -10.76 16.52 -4.81
C PRO A 195 -11.52 17.31 -5.86
N ALA A 196 -11.29 17.08 -7.16
CA ALA A 196 -12.06 17.75 -8.22
C ALA A 196 -13.53 17.33 -8.21
N LEU A 197 -13.82 16.04 -7.98
CA LEU A 197 -15.17 15.52 -7.85
C LEU A 197 -15.88 16.11 -6.63
N LEU A 198 -15.21 16.12 -5.47
CA LEU A 198 -15.73 16.73 -4.25
C LEU A 198 -16.00 18.22 -4.42
N ALA A 199 -15.09 18.97 -5.04
CA ALA A 199 -15.26 20.39 -5.30
C ALA A 199 -16.45 20.70 -6.20
N ARG A 200 -16.68 19.89 -7.24
CA ARG A 200 -17.83 20.06 -8.13
C ARG A 200 -19.15 19.71 -7.44
N MET A 201 -19.21 18.57 -6.76
CA MET A 201 -20.44 18.10 -6.11
C MET A 201 -20.81 18.94 -4.88
N ALA A 202 -19.83 19.39 -4.10
CA ALA A 202 -20.09 20.20 -2.91
C ALA A 202 -20.52 21.63 -3.25
N ASN A 203 -20.11 22.15 -4.41
CA ASN A 203 -20.57 23.45 -4.92
C ASN A 203 -21.94 23.38 -5.57
N ASP A 204 -22.40 22.19 -5.96
CA ASP A 204 -23.74 22.02 -6.53
C ASP A 204 -24.80 22.14 -5.44
N ARG A 205 -25.75 23.07 -5.64
CA ARG A 205 -26.79 23.44 -4.67
C ARG A 205 -27.77 22.30 -4.41
N ARG A 206 -27.86 21.31 -5.31
CA ARG A 206 -28.79 20.17 -5.22
C ARG A 206 -28.24 18.98 -4.42
N ILE A 207 -26.92 18.77 -4.44
CA ILE A 207 -26.27 17.61 -3.82
C ILE A 207 -25.78 17.99 -2.41
N GLY A 208 -25.02 19.08 -2.30
CA GLY A 208 -24.43 19.52 -1.04
C GLY A 208 -23.31 18.61 -0.54
N TYR A 209 -22.68 19.03 0.56
CA TYR A 209 -21.47 18.39 1.09
C TYR A 209 -21.68 16.95 1.58
N ALA A 210 -22.73 16.71 2.35
CA ALA A 210 -23.01 15.38 2.91
C ALA A 210 -23.21 14.31 1.83
N TRP A 211 -23.99 14.61 0.78
CA TRP A 211 -24.18 13.67 -0.32
C TRP A 211 -22.92 13.49 -1.18
N SER A 212 -22.12 14.54 -1.35
CA SER A 212 -20.85 14.43 -2.07
C SER A 212 -19.93 13.38 -1.43
N LEU A 213 -19.85 13.38 -0.09
CA LEU A 213 -19.05 12.40 0.65
C LEU A 213 -19.60 10.99 0.55
N ARG A 214 -20.92 10.81 0.52
CA ARG A 214 -21.56 9.48 0.33
C ARG A 214 -21.32 8.91 -1.06
N VAL A 215 -21.36 9.76 -2.08
CA VAL A 215 -21.04 9.33 -3.46
C VAL A 215 -19.57 8.93 -3.54
N VAL A 216 -18.66 9.73 -2.98
CA VAL A 216 -17.23 9.40 -2.93
C VAL A 216 -16.97 8.13 -2.13
N SER A 217 -17.63 7.93 -0.99
CA SER A 217 -17.50 6.68 -0.23
C SER A 217 -17.97 5.47 -1.03
N GLY A 218 -19.06 5.62 -1.81
CA GLY A 218 -19.54 4.56 -2.70
C GLY A 218 -18.55 4.23 -3.81
N ILE A 219 -17.90 5.23 -4.41
CA ILE A 219 -16.86 5.04 -5.42
C ILE A 219 -15.64 4.33 -4.81
N ILE A 220 -15.19 4.78 -3.62
CA ILE A 220 -14.06 4.16 -2.93
C ILE A 220 -14.37 2.70 -2.59
N ALA A 221 -15.54 2.42 -2.02
CA ALA A 221 -15.97 1.05 -1.71
C ALA A 221 -15.97 0.17 -2.96
N TYR A 222 -16.58 0.65 -4.07
CA TYR A 222 -16.61 -0.08 -5.32
C TYR A 222 -15.22 -0.36 -5.89
N VAL A 223 -14.32 0.62 -5.86
CA VAL A 223 -12.94 0.46 -6.34
C VAL A 223 -12.17 -0.54 -5.49
N GLN A 224 -12.36 -0.53 -4.16
CA GLN A 224 -11.72 -1.48 -3.26
C GLN A 224 -12.29 -2.90 -3.40
N ASP A 225 -13.59 -3.06 -3.56
CA ASP A 225 -14.22 -4.36 -3.83
C ASP A 225 -13.74 -4.94 -5.16
N ALA A 226 -13.63 -4.11 -6.21
CA ALA A 226 -13.07 -4.51 -7.50
C ALA A 226 -11.60 -4.94 -7.38
N ALA A 227 -10.80 -4.22 -6.58
CA ALA A 227 -9.43 -4.62 -6.31
C ALA A 227 -9.37 -5.96 -5.57
N ILE A 228 -10.15 -6.14 -4.51
CA ILE A 228 -10.23 -7.40 -3.75
C ILE A 228 -10.68 -8.55 -4.66
N ALA A 229 -11.65 -8.34 -5.54
CA ALA A 229 -12.09 -9.34 -6.52
C ALA A 229 -10.96 -9.74 -7.48
N THR A 230 -10.12 -8.77 -7.88
CA THR A 230 -8.94 -9.02 -8.71
C THR A 230 -7.92 -9.91 -7.99
N PHE A 231 -7.75 -9.73 -6.68
CA PHE A 231 -6.92 -10.62 -5.85
C PHE A 231 -7.57 -12.00 -5.57
N GLN A 232 -8.89 -12.13 -5.59
CA GLN A 232 -9.55 -13.44 -5.37
C GLN A 232 -9.33 -14.44 -6.51
N THR A 233 -9.01 -13.96 -7.70
CA THR A 233 -8.53 -14.80 -8.81
C THR A 233 -7.14 -15.41 -8.53
N ASP A 234 -6.45 -14.97 -7.49
CA ASP A 234 -5.12 -15.40 -7.06
C ASP A 234 -5.21 -16.28 -5.81
N LYS A 235 -5.74 -17.49 -5.95
CA LYS A 235 -6.03 -18.41 -4.85
C LYS A 235 -4.81 -19.24 -4.36
N ASP A 236 -3.61 -18.97 -4.86
CA ASP A 236 -2.41 -19.78 -4.63
C ASP A 236 -1.24 -19.02 -3.97
N MET A 237 -1.49 -17.94 -3.21
CA MET A 237 -0.41 -17.41 -2.35
C MET A 237 -0.25 -18.32 -1.12
N PRO A 238 0.93 -18.95 -0.90
CA PRO A 238 1.19 -19.66 0.33
C PRO A 238 1.19 -18.65 1.48
N GLY A 239 0.37 -18.93 2.50
CA GLY A 239 0.47 -18.28 3.80
C GLY A 239 1.67 -18.78 4.59
#